data_AF-A0A7Y3P0Z5-F1
#
_entry.id   AF-A0A7Y3P0Z5-F1
#
_cell.length_a   1.000
_cell.length_b   1.000
_cell.length_c   1.000
_cell.angle_alpha   90.00
_cell.angle_beta   90.00
_cell.angle_gamma   90.00
#
_symmetry.space_group_name_H-M   'P 1'
#
loop_
_entity.id
_entity.type
_entity.pdbx_description
1 polymer ?
#
loop_
_entity_poly.entity_id
_entity_poly.type
_entity_poly.pdbx_seq_one_letter_code
_entity_poly.pdbx_strand_id
1 'polypeptide(L)'
;MEMISFIPLFLDFSGGEFFLIAVVFLMFFGSKSIPGIARTLGKVMREFRDAAGSVQREIQESANLNLKDFDLNEQPRSFNSTSSATPQGSRPMPEQPKAELPETVKNAGVETQGGTGNNSNNA
;
A
#
# COMPACT_ATOMS: atom_id res chain seq x y z
N MET A 1 45.12 1.08 11.95
CA MET A 1 45.09 -0.05 11.00
C MET A 1 43.64 -0.24 10.63
N GLU A 2 43.24 0.26 9.46
CA GLU A 2 41.89 0.12 8.95
C GLU A 2 41.58 -1.38 8.82
N MET A 3 40.61 -1.86 9.59
CA MET A 3 40.12 -3.23 9.46
C MET A 3 39.37 -3.33 8.14
N ILE A 4 39.82 -4.27 7.32
CA ILE A 4 39.35 -4.57 5.98
C ILE A 4 37.83 -4.61 5.98
N SER A 5 37.25 -3.71 5.18
CA SER A 5 35.85 -3.73 4.75
C SER A 5 35.58 -5.04 4.00
N PHE A 6 35.31 -6.10 4.75
CA PHE A 6 34.90 -7.42 4.23
C PHE A 6 33.38 -7.63 4.40
N ILE A 7 32.65 -6.54 4.60
CA ILE A 7 31.21 -6.54 4.43
C ILE A 7 30.99 -5.96 3.03
N PRO A 8 30.59 -6.76 2.03
CA PRO A 8 30.03 -6.18 0.82
C PRO A 8 28.92 -5.22 1.26
N LEU A 9 29.21 -3.93 1.14
CA LEU A 9 28.27 -2.83 1.27
C LEU A 9 27.24 -3.02 0.16
N PHE A 10 26.23 -3.86 0.43
CA PHE A 10 25.13 -4.27 -0.44
C PHE A 10 24.20 -3.10 -0.82
N LEU A 11 24.73 -1.95 -1.23
CA LEU A 11 24.00 -0.68 -1.30
C LEU A 11 24.11 0.09 -2.62
N ASP A 12 24.47 -0.57 -3.71
CA ASP A 12 24.06 -0.13 -5.04
C ASP A 12 23.52 -1.37 -5.72
N PHE A 13 22.19 -1.57 -5.70
CA PHE A 13 21.46 -2.73 -6.26
C PHE A 13 21.90 -3.04 -7.70
N SER A 14 23.07 -3.65 -7.84
CA SER A 14 23.81 -3.79 -9.07
C SER A 14 23.78 -5.26 -9.45
N GLY A 15 23.54 -5.53 -10.73
CA GLY A 15 23.49 -6.90 -11.24
C GLY A 15 24.79 -7.68 -10.99
N GLY A 16 25.91 -6.99 -10.74
CA GLY A 16 27.20 -7.61 -10.43
C GLY A 16 27.20 -8.39 -9.11
N GLU A 17 26.60 -7.85 -8.05
CA GLU A 17 26.59 -8.55 -6.74
C GLU A 17 25.61 -9.72 -6.76
N PHE A 18 24.46 -9.57 -7.44
CA PHE A 18 23.54 -10.67 -7.64
C PHE A 18 24.20 -11.82 -8.42
N PHE A 19 25.00 -11.50 -9.45
CA PHE A 19 25.77 -12.50 -10.18
C PHE A 19 26.81 -13.19 -9.30
N LEU A 20 27.52 -12.44 -8.44
CA LEU A 20 28.48 -13.01 -7.50
C LEU A 20 27.81 -13.97 -6.51
N ILE A 21 26.67 -13.58 -5.93
CA ILE A 21 25.88 -14.46 -5.05
C ILE A 21 25.42 -15.69 -5.81
N ALA A 22 24.93 -15.54 -7.04
CA ALA A 22 24.48 -16.67 -7.85
C ALA A 22 25.62 -17.65 -8.15
N VAL A 23 26.83 -17.17 -8.45
CA VAL A 23 28.01 -18.02 -8.68
C VAL A 23 28.41 -18.76 -7.40
N VAL A 24 28.44 -18.07 -6.25
CA VAL A 24 28.72 -18.71 -4.96
C VAL A 24 27.65 -19.76 -4.64
N PHE A 25 26.36 -19.43 -4.80
CA PHE A 25 25.26 -20.38 -4.66
C PHE A 25 25.39 -21.59 -5.60
N LEU A 26 25.79 -21.38 -6.86
CA LEU A 26 26.03 -22.45 -7.82
C LEU A 26 27.24 -23.31 -7.44
N MET A 27 28.22 -22.77 -6.71
CA MET A 27 29.34 -23.56 -6.19
C MET A 27 28.88 -24.45 -5.01
N PHE A 28 28.04 -23.93 -4.10
CA PHE A 28 27.53 -24.71 -2.97
C PHE A 28 26.46 -25.75 -3.38
N PHE A 29 25.51 -25.36 -4.22
CA PHE A 29 24.39 -26.20 -4.63
C PHE A 29 24.62 -26.92 -5.97
N GLY A 30 25.60 -26.49 -6.78
CA GLY A 30 25.86 -27.03 -8.11
C GLY A 30 24.92 -26.47 -9.19
N SER A 31 25.34 -26.56 -10.45
CA SER A 31 24.57 -26.11 -11.63
C SER A 31 23.30 -26.93 -11.90
N LYS A 32 23.15 -28.09 -11.27
CA LYS A 32 22.01 -29.00 -11.49
C LYS A 32 20.84 -28.74 -10.54
N SER A 33 21.09 -28.19 -9.37
CA SER A 33 20.10 -28.09 -8.28
C SER A 33 19.14 -26.91 -8.46
N ILE A 34 19.66 -25.71 -8.75
CA ILE A 34 18.83 -24.51 -8.99
C ILE A 34 17.83 -24.70 -10.13
N PRO A 35 18.23 -25.14 -11.35
CA PRO A 35 17.27 -25.35 -12.43
C PRO A 35 16.30 -26.50 -12.14
N GLY A 36 16.68 -27.48 -11.32
CA GLY A 36 15.78 -28.53 -10.84
C GLY A 36 14.66 -27.99 -9.96
N ILE A 37 15.03 -27.24 -8.92
CA ILE A 37 14.06 -26.65 -7.97
C ILE A 37 13.18 -25.62 -8.68
N ALA A 38 13.75 -24.78 -9.56
CA ALA A 38 12.98 -23.80 -10.33
C ALA A 38 11.92 -24.47 -11.22
N ARG A 39 12.24 -25.60 -11.86
CA ARG A 39 11.26 -26.36 -12.67
C ARG A 39 10.16 -26.96 -11.81
N THR A 40 10.49 -27.52 -10.65
CA THR A 40 9.50 -28.10 -9.73
C THR A 40 8.59 -27.02 -9.14
N LEU A 41 9.16 -25.93 -8.63
CA LEU A 41 8.41 -24.79 -8.11
C LEU A 41 7.56 -24.13 -9.19
N GLY A 42 8.07 -24.01 -10.43
CA GLY A 42 7.32 -23.47 -11.56
C GLY A 42 6.11 -24.34 -11.93
N LYS A 43 6.25 -25.67 -11.88
CA LYS A 43 5.11 -26.60 -12.06
C LYS A 43 4.08 -26.43 -10.94
N VAL A 44 4.54 -26.41 -9.68
CA VAL A 44 3.67 -26.19 -8.51
C VAL A 44 2.95 -24.85 -8.61
N MET A 45 3.63 -23.77 -8.96
CA MET A 45 2.99 -22.46 -9.12
C MET A 45 1.96 -22.41 -10.24
N ARG A 46 2.20 -23.15 -11.33
CA ARG A 46 1.24 -23.26 -12.43
C ARG A 46 -0.01 -24.03 -11.99
N GLU A 47 0.16 -25.20 -11.39
CA GLU A 47 -0.95 -26.01 -10.88
C GLU A 47 -1.73 -25.27 -9.79
N PHE A 48 -1.03 -24.60 -8.87
CA PHE A 48 -1.63 -23.78 -7.84
C PHE A 48 -2.44 -22.62 -8.43
N ARG A 49 -1.91 -21.92 -9.44
CA ARG A 49 -2.63 -20.83 -10.11
C ARG A 49 -3.84 -21.34 -10.88
N ASP A 50 -3.74 -22.49 -11.53
CA ASP A 50 -4.85 -23.08 -12.28
C ASP A 50 -5.99 -23.50 -11.33
N ALA A 51 -5.66 -24.16 -10.21
CA ALA A 51 -6.62 -24.53 -9.18
C ALA A 51 -7.22 -23.31 -8.44
N ALA A 52 -6.39 -22.32 -8.12
CA ALA A 52 -6.86 -21.07 -7.53
C ALA A 52 -7.78 -20.31 -8.50
N GLY A 53 -7.50 -20.33 -9.80
CA GLY A 53 -8.30 -19.70 -10.83
C GLY A 53 -9.69 -20.33 -11.00
N SER A 54 -9.81 -21.65 -10.92
CA SER A 54 -11.12 -22.33 -10.96
C SER A 54 -11.96 -21.97 -9.74
N VAL A 55 -11.37 -21.98 -8.53
CA VAL A 55 -12.06 -21.60 -7.29
C VAL A 55 -12.48 -20.12 -7.34
N GLN A 56 -11.60 -19.23 -7.79
CA GLN A 56 -11.94 -17.81 -7.95
C GLN A 56 -13.12 -17.61 -8.92
N ARG A 57 -13.16 -18.36 -10.02
CA ARG A 57 -14.24 -18.27 -11.02
C ARG A 57 -15.56 -18.79 -10.47
N GLU A 58 -15.55 -19.90 -9.74
CA GLU A 58 -16.74 -20.46 -9.09
C GLU A 58 -17.30 -19.53 -8.01
N ILE A 59 -16.44 -18.92 -7.20
CA ILE A 59 -16.85 -17.92 -6.19
C ILE A 59 -17.47 -16.70 -6.88
N GLN A 60 -16.85 -16.20 -7.94
CA GLN A 60 -17.34 -15.04 -8.66
C GLN A 60 -18.68 -15.32 -9.37
N GLU A 61 -18.85 -16.51 -9.94
CA GLU A 61 -20.11 -16.94 -10.58
C GLU A 61 -21.22 -17.16 -9.55
N SER A 62 -20.91 -17.79 -8.41
CA SER A 62 -21.83 -17.97 -7.28
C SER A 62 -22.26 -16.62 -6.68
N ALA A 63 -21.33 -15.68 -6.54
CA ALA A 63 -21.63 -14.32 -6.08
C ALA A 63 -22.50 -13.55 -7.10
N ASN A 64 -22.27 -13.73 -8.40
CA ASN A 64 -23.06 -13.06 -9.44
C ASN A 64 -24.50 -13.61 -9.53
N LEU A 65 -24.68 -14.92 -9.33
CA LEU A 65 -26.01 -15.56 -9.29
C LEU A 65 -26.85 -15.01 -8.14
N ASN A 66 -26.31 -14.93 -6.92
CA ASN A 66 -27.03 -14.40 -5.76
C ASN A 66 -27.41 -12.91 -5.91
N LEU A 67 -26.65 -12.11 -6.65
CA LEU A 67 -26.98 -10.70 -6.92
C LEU A 67 -28.09 -10.54 -7.97
N LYS A 68 -28.21 -11.48 -8.91
CA LYS A 68 -29.25 -11.45 -9.95
C LYS A 68 -30.60 -11.92 -9.43
N ASP A 69 -30.61 -12.84 -8.45
CA ASP A 69 -31.84 -13.30 -7.80
C ASP A 69 -32.36 -12.30 -6.74
N PHE A 70 -31.51 -11.39 -6.24
CA PHE A 70 -31.90 -10.30 -5.33
C PHE A 70 -32.36 -9.00 -6.02
N ASP A 71 -32.25 -8.90 -7.35
CA ASP A 71 -32.77 -7.78 -8.15
C ASP A 71 -34.01 -8.24 -8.95
N LEU A 72 -35.03 -8.72 -8.24
CA LEU A 72 -36.36 -8.92 -8.80
C LEU A 72 -37.28 -7.81 -8.29
N ASN A 73 -37.50 -6.80 -9.14
CA ASN A 73 -38.79 -6.14 -9.32
C ASN A 73 -39.57 -5.77 -8.03
N GLU A 74 -39.14 -4.69 -7.35
CA GLU A 74 -40.03 -3.86 -6.54
C GLU A 74 -39.95 -2.40 -7.04
N GLN A 75 -40.91 -1.98 -7.87
CA GLN A 75 -41.21 -0.56 -8.05
C GLN A 75 -42.10 -0.09 -6.90
N PRO A 76 -41.86 1.10 -6.34
CA PRO A 76 -42.87 2.13 -6.59
C PRO A 76 -42.31 3.55 -6.77
N ARG A 77 -42.79 4.18 -7.85
CA ARG A 77 -43.33 5.55 -7.89
C ARG A 77 -42.48 6.67 -7.24
N SER A 78 -41.89 7.49 -8.12
CA SER A 78 -41.89 8.97 -8.03
C SER A 78 -41.48 9.59 -6.69
N PHE A 79 -40.23 10.03 -6.61
CA PHE A 79 -39.86 11.19 -5.80
C PHE A 79 -39.45 12.36 -6.70
N ASN A 80 -40.43 12.83 -7.48
CA ASN A 80 -40.37 14.18 -8.04
C ASN A 80 -40.81 15.13 -6.93
N SER A 81 -39.86 15.74 -6.23
CA SER A 81 -40.09 16.87 -5.33
C SER A 81 -38.83 17.72 -5.30
N THR A 82 -38.84 18.74 -6.17
CA THR A 82 -38.45 20.10 -5.83
C THR A 82 -37.18 20.26 -5.00
N SER A 83 -36.06 20.47 -5.68
CA SER A 83 -35.00 21.38 -5.21
C SER A 83 -34.31 22.03 -6.40
N SER A 84 -35.12 22.74 -7.19
CA SER A 84 -34.64 23.89 -7.94
C SER A 84 -34.38 25.04 -6.97
N ALA A 85 -33.14 25.21 -6.56
CA ALA A 85 -32.63 26.50 -6.06
C ALA A 85 -31.11 26.52 -6.24
N THR A 86 -30.68 26.99 -7.40
CA THR A 86 -29.34 27.56 -7.59
C THR A 86 -29.26 28.86 -6.79
N PRO A 87 -28.20 29.07 -5.99
CA PRO A 87 -27.60 30.40 -5.97
C PRO A 87 -26.15 30.33 -6.45
N GLN A 88 -25.89 31.09 -7.51
CA GLN A 88 -24.56 31.56 -7.86
C GLN A 88 -23.92 32.23 -6.64
N GLY A 89 -22.62 32.00 -6.46
CA GLY A 89 -21.83 32.67 -5.43
C GLY A 89 -20.36 32.66 -5.78
N SER A 90 -19.98 33.46 -6.78
CA SER A 90 -18.60 33.82 -7.07
C SER A 90 -17.91 34.32 -5.80
N ARG A 91 -16.93 33.58 -5.29
CA ARG A 91 -15.90 34.15 -4.40
C ARG A 91 -14.54 33.72 -4.94
N PRO A 92 -13.74 34.65 -5.49
CA PRO A 92 -12.34 34.36 -5.76
C PRO A 92 -11.68 33.96 -4.43
N MET A 93 -10.95 32.84 -4.50
CA MET A 93 -10.20 32.29 -3.38
C MET A 93 -9.18 33.34 -2.91
N PRO A 94 -9.13 33.67 -1.61
CA PRO A 94 -8.10 34.55 -1.08
C PRO A 94 -6.71 33.97 -1.37
N GLU A 95 -5.86 34.78 -2.01
CA GLU A 95 -4.43 34.57 -2.15
C GLU A 95 -3.84 34.06 -0.83
N GLN A 96 -3.17 32.90 -0.88
CA GLN A 96 -2.34 32.45 0.23
C GLN A 96 -1.17 33.44 0.40
N PRO A 97 -1.04 34.11 1.56
CA PRO A 97 0.13 34.89 1.87
C PRO A 97 1.32 33.93 1.93
N LYS A 98 2.29 34.16 1.05
CA LYS A 98 3.60 33.53 1.07
C LYS A 98 4.30 33.94 2.37
N ALA A 99 4.15 33.12 3.41
CA ALA A 99 4.85 33.29 4.68
C ALA A 99 6.30 32.81 4.54
N GLU A 100 7.10 33.70 3.96
CA GLU A 100 8.52 33.81 4.25
C GLU A 100 8.67 34.22 5.71
N LEU A 101 9.32 33.42 6.55
CA LEU A 101 9.75 33.87 7.88
C LEU A 101 11.03 33.16 8.35
N PRO A 102 11.79 33.84 9.22
CA PRO A 102 13.21 34.14 9.00
C PRO A 102 14.18 33.28 9.84
N GLU A 103 15.44 33.53 9.53
CA GLU A 103 16.66 33.01 10.14
C GLU A 103 16.66 32.86 11.67
N THR A 104 17.29 31.76 12.10
CA THR A 104 18.01 31.54 13.36
C THR A 104 18.38 32.80 14.14
N VAL A 105 17.80 32.98 15.34
CA VAL A 105 18.55 33.47 16.52
C VAL A 105 18.01 32.83 17.82
N LYS A 106 18.82 31.91 18.33
CA LYS A 106 19.12 31.48 19.71
C LYS A 106 18.51 32.35 20.84
N ASN A 107 18.07 31.69 21.92
CA ASN A 107 18.14 32.05 23.36
C ASN A 107 16.94 31.37 24.06
N ALA A 108 17.14 30.26 24.77
CA ALA A 108 17.51 30.18 26.19
C ALA A 108 16.27 30.12 27.13
N GLY A 109 16.20 29.02 27.89
CA GLY A 109 15.34 28.81 29.05
C GLY A 109 13.90 28.41 28.72
N VAL A 110 13.20 27.56 29.46
CA VAL A 110 13.48 26.77 30.67
C VAL A 110 12.20 25.91 30.82
N GLU A 111 12.39 24.60 31.03
CA GLU A 111 11.61 23.70 31.90
C GLU A 111 10.08 23.54 31.69
N THR A 112 9.62 22.33 31.31
CA THR A 112 8.85 21.34 32.13
C THR A 112 7.51 21.85 32.67
N GLN A 113 6.35 21.20 32.57
CA GLN A 113 6.02 19.78 32.76
C GLN A 113 4.53 19.57 32.37
N GLY A 114 4.13 18.31 32.10
CA GLY A 114 2.73 17.88 31.85
C GLY A 114 1.74 18.30 32.94
N GLY A 115 0.42 18.30 32.75
CA GLY A 115 -0.41 17.36 32.01
C GLY A 115 -1.37 16.70 33.01
N THR A 116 -2.64 17.11 33.01
CA THR A 116 -3.85 16.48 33.61
C THR A 116 -5.01 17.43 33.29
N GLY A 117 -6.17 17.07 32.75
CA GLY A 117 -6.81 15.78 32.59
C GLY A 117 -8.32 16.00 32.75
N ASN A 118 -8.96 16.24 31.61
CA ASN A 118 -10.34 16.00 31.17
C ASN A 118 -11.60 16.36 32.01
N ASN A 119 -12.56 16.86 31.24
CA ASN A 119 -13.85 17.48 31.55
C ASN A 119 -14.96 16.42 31.72
N SER A 120 -15.59 16.37 32.90
CA SER A 120 -16.86 15.69 33.14
C SER A 120 -17.99 16.66 32.92
N ASN A 121 -18.88 16.39 31.97
CA ASN A 121 -20.23 16.96 31.96
C ASN A 121 -21.19 15.99 31.27
N ASN A 122 -21.88 15.20 32.10
CA ASN A 122 -23.16 14.60 31.80
C ASN A 122 -23.99 14.59 33.09
N ALA A 123 -25.00 15.44 33.14
CA ALA A 123 -26.15 15.38 34.05
C ALA A 123 -27.29 16.17 33.41
#